data_AF-A0A7H4LVP9-F1
#
_entry.id   AF-A0A7H4LVP9-F1
#
_cell.length_a   1.000
_cell.length_b   1.000
_cell.length_c   1.000
_cell.angle_alpha   90.00
_cell.angle_beta   90.00
_cell.angle_gamma   90.00
#
_symmetry.space_group_name_H-M   'P 1'
#
loop_
_entity.id
_entity.type
_entity.pdbx_description
1 polymer ?
#
loop_
_entity_poly.entity_id
_entity_poly.type
_entity_poly.pdbx_seq_one_letter_code
_entity_poly.pdbx_strand_id
1 'polypeptide(L)'
;MGSALSWAVYCSLLRNKDRRIPANAFVAVSSLLGALILLPVVIFWLWLHPATSFAAYHDIAFLTGLAYLVIFPSWLAYLFWNKGIAAIGATRGEIYTHIIPLSGGILSIVFLHTQPHLYHLLSSLLILTGIAICSFAKKAAAYS
;
A
#
# COMPACT_ATOMS: atom_id res chain seq x y z
N MET A 1 1.33 12.11 -5.57
CA MET A 1 0.39 12.23 -6.71
C MET A 1 0.55 11.10 -7.73
N GLY A 2 1.77 10.80 -8.21
CA GLY A 2 2.00 9.68 -9.15
C GLY A 2 1.55 8.30 -8.64
N SER A 3 1.75 8.01 -7.34
CA SER A 3 1.27 6.76 -6.71
C SER A 3 -0.26 6.64 -6.70
N ALA A 4 -0.98 7.74 -6.41
CA ALA A 4 -2.43 7.77 -6.38
C ALA A 4 -3.04 7.59 -7.78
N LEU A 5 -2.41 8.19 -8.81
CA LEU A 5 -2.80 7.98 -10.20
C LEU A 5 -2.57 6.53 -10.64
N SER A 6 -1.41 5.96 -10.31
CA SER A 6 -1.11 4.54 -10.58
C SER A 6 -2.11 3.61 -9.90
N TRP A 7 -2.47 3.89 -8.64
CA TRP A 7 -3.48 3.13 -7.91
C TRP A 7 -4.87 3.24 -8.54
N ALA A 8 -5.29 4.44 -8.96
CA ALA A 8 -6.56 4.66 -9.64
C ALA A 8 -6.64 3.89 -10.96
N VAL A 9 -5.56 3.89 -11.76
CA VAL A 9 -5.45 3.10 -12.99
C VAL A 9 -5.53 1.60 -12.67
N TYR A 10 -4.81 1.13 -11.65
CA TYR A 10 -4.87 -0.26 -11.20
C TYR A 10 -6.30 -0.67 -10.80
N CYS A 11 -7.00 0.14 -10.00
CA CYS A 11 -8.39 -0.13 -9.61
C CYS A 11 -9.36 -0.14 -10.79
N SER A 12 -9.16 0.75 -11.78
CA SER A 12 -9.94 0.78 -13.02
C SER A 12 -9.75 -0.51 -13.83
N LEU A 13 -8.50 -0.95 -14.00
CA LEU A 13 -8.18 -2.20 -14.70
C LEU A 13 -8.70 -3.43 -13.94
N LEU A 14 -8.61 -3.42 -12.60
CA LEU A 14 -9.12 -4.49 -11.75
C LEU A 14 -10.65 -4.62 -11.88
N ARG A 15 -11.37 -3.51 -12.04
CA ARG A 15 -12.83 -3.49 -12.25
C ARG A 15 -13.24 -4.12 -13.58
N ASN A 16 -12.39 -4.01 -14.60
CA ASN A 16 -12.60 -4.57 -15.94
C ASN A 16 -11.99 -5.97 -16.13
N LYS A 17 -11.39 -6.54 -15.07
CA LYS A 17 -10.76 -7.86 -15.10
C LYS A 17 -11.82 -8.96 -15.18
N ASP A 18 -11.58 -9.96 -16.02
CA ASP A 18 -12.35 -11.20 -16.02
C ASP A 18 -12.31 -11.87 -14.63
N ARG A 19 -13.49 -12.25 -14.12
CA ARG A 19 -13.68 -12.86 -12.78
C ARG A 19 -12.95 -14.19 -12.64
N ARG A 20 -12.54 -14.83 -13.75
CA ARG A 20 -11.75 -16.07 -13.77
C ARG A 20 -10.31 -15.87 -13.32
N ILE A 21 -9.77 -14.66 -13.38
CA ILE A 21 -8.38 -14.40 -12.99
C ILE A 21 -8.32 -14.18 -11.46
N PRO A 22 -7.51 -14.93 -10.70
CA PRO A 22 -7.37 -14.71 -9.27
C PRO A 22 -6.71 -13.34 -8.99
N ALA A 23 -7.11 -12.68 -7.90
CA ALA A 23 -6.60 -11.35 -7.55
C ALA A 23 -5.07 -11.34 -7.34
N ASN A 24 -4.52 -12.39 -6.74
CA ASN A 24 -3.07 -12.52 -6.53
C ASN A 24 -2.28 -12.59 -7.83
N ALA A 25 -2.79 -13.27 -8.87
CA ALA A 25 -2.12 -13.34 -10.16
C ALA A 25 -2.10 -11.97 -10.86
N PHE A 26 -3.18 -11.20 -10.72
CA PHE A 26 -3.23 -9.85 -11.26
C PHE A 26 -2.20 -8.93 -10.61
N VAL A 27 -2.10 -8.95 -9.27
CA VAL A 27 -1.06 -8.22 -8.53
C VAL A 27 0.33 -8.64 -9.00
N ALA A 28 0.61 -9.93 -9.11
CA ALA A 28 1.92 -10.43 -9.52
C ALA A 28 2.33 -9.93 -10.91
N VAL A 29 1.41 -9.98 -11.89
CA VAL A 29 1.66 -9.48 -13.25
C VAL A 29 1.84 -7.96 -13.25
N SER A 30 0.99 -7.22 -12.54
CA SER A 30 1.14 -5.76 -12.42
C SER A 30 2.47 -5.36 -11.78
N SER A 31 2.90 -6.06 -10.72
CA SER A 31 4.19 -5.84 -10.07
C SER A 31 5.36 -6.17 -11.00
N LEU A 32 5.26 -7.26 -11.78
CA LEU A 32 6.28 -7.62 -12.76
C LEU A 32 6.41 -6.56 -13.86
N LEU A 33 5.29 -6.11 -14.43
CA LEU A 33 5.29 -5.05 -15.43
C LEU A 33 5.87 -3.75 -14.87
N GLY A 34 5.51 -3.37 -13.65
CA GLY A 34 6.09 -2.22 -12.95
C GLY A 34 7.61 -2.35 -12.77
N ALA A 35 8.09 -3.53 -12.38
CA ALA A 35 9.52 -3.80 -12.26
C ALA A 35 10.24 -3.70 -13.61
N LEU A 36 9.65 -4.26 -14.68
CA LEU A 36 10.21 -4.19 -16.03
C LEU A 36 10.28 -2.74 -16.56
N ILE A 37 9.27 -1.92 -16.28
CA ILE A 37 9.25 -0.49 -16.63
C ILE A 37 10.33 0.28 -15.87
N LEU A 38 10.68 -0.13 -14.65
CA LEU A 38 11.75 0.50 -13.86
C LEU A 38 13.16 0.13 -14.33
N LEU A 39 13.34 -1.01 -15.01
CA LEU A 39 14.65 -1.44 -15.52
C LEU A 39 15.38 -0.37 -16.38
N PRO A 40 14.77 0.22 -17.43
CA PRO A 40 15.45 1.24 -18.23
C PRO A 40 15.83 2.48 -17.40
N VAL A 41 15.03 2.84 -16.40
CA VAL A 41 15.33 3.96 -15.49
C VAL A 41 16.56 3.65 -14.65
N VAL A 42 16.65 2.44 -14.09
CA VAL A 42 17.81 1.99 -13.31
C VAL A 42 19.06 1.91 -14.19
N ILE A 43 18.96 1.35 -15.39
CA ILE A 43 20.08 1.25 -16.34
C ILE A 43 20.60 2.64 -16.70
N PHE A 44 19.70 3.58 -17.03
CA PHE A 44 20.05 4.96 -17.34
C PHE A 44 20.73 5.64 -16.14
N TRP A 45 20.20 5.44 -14.93
CA TRP A 45 20.78 6.02 -13.72
C TRP A 45 22.18 5.47 -13.40
N LEU A 46 22.40 4.16 -13.58
CA LEU A 46 23.71 3.52 -13.43
C LEU A 46 24.72 4.02 -14.48
N TRP A 47 24.26 4.29 -15.71
CA TRP A 47 25.11 4.86 -16.75
C TRP A 47 25.61 6.26 -16.39
N LEU A 48 24.79 7.07 -15.71
CA LEU A 48 25.19 8.38 -15.18
C LEU A 48 26.08 8.30 -13.94
N HIS A 49 26.04 7.18 -13.19
CA HIS A 49 26.77 6.98 -11.95
C HIS A 49 27.62 5.69 -11.96
N PRO A 50 28.60 5.56 -12.86
CA PRO A 50 29.34 4.32 -13.08
C PRO A 50 30.23 3.88 -11.89
N ALA A 51 30.52 4.79 -10.95
CA ALA A 51 31.28 4.49 -9.74
C ALA A 51 30.42 3.93 -8.58
N THR A 52 29.16 3.56 -8.83
CA THR A 52 28.28 3.01 -7.80
C THR A 52 28.75 1.62 -7.36
N SER A 53 29.07 1.48 -6.08
CA SER A 53 29.43 0.19 -5.49
C SER A 53 28.18 -0.66 -5.25
N PHE A 54 28.22 -1.92 -5.69
CA PHE A 54 27.16 -2.89 -5.40
C PHE A 54 27.34 -3.61 -4.06
N ALA A 55 28.39 -3.31 -3.29
CA ALA A 55 28.69 -4.00 -2.04
C ALA A 55 27.54 -3.92 -1.03
N ALA A 56 26.82 -2.79 -0.98
CA ALA A 56 25.68 -2.58 -0.09
C ALA A 56 24.51 -3.55 -0.37
N TYR A 57 24.37 -4.07 -1.59
CA TYR A 57 23.29 -5.00 -1.94
C TYR A 57 23.58 -6.45 -1.51
N HIS A 58 24.83 -6.76 -1.18
CA HIS A 58 25.22 -8.05 -0.61
C HIS A 58 25.20 -8.08 0.92
N ASP A 59 24.95 -6.93 1.56
CA ASP A 59 24.88 -6.82 3.00
C ASP A 59 23.68 -7.61 3.56
N ILE A 60 23.90 -8.34 4.65
CA ILE A 60 22.86 -9.20 5.24
C ILE A 60 21.70 -8.39 5.84
N ALA A 61 21.96 -7.18 6.36
CA ALA A 61 20.90 -6.31 6.86
C ALA A 61 20.04 -5.79 5.69
N PHE A 62 20.67 -5.48 4.55
CA PHE A 62 19.93 -5.15 3.32
C PHE A 62 19.08 -6.33 2.85
N LEU A 63 19.64 -7.53 2.74
CA LEU A 63 18.93 -8.72 2.26
C LEU A 63 17.77 -9.13 3.18
N THR A 64 17.98 -9.07 4.50
CA THR A 64 16.92 -9.36 5.48
C THR A 64 15.82 -8.28 5.46
N GLY A 65 16.18 -7.00 5.33
CA GLY A 65 15.22 -5.91 5.13
C GLY A 65 14.41 -6.06 3.83
N LEU A 66 15.06 -6.45 2.74
CA LEU A 66 14.40 -6.73 1.47
C LEU A 66 13.44 -7.93 1.58
N ALA A 67 13.87 -9.02 2.21
CA ALA A 67 13.02 -10.18 2.46
C ALA A 67 11.80 -9.81 3.32
N TYR A 68 11.99 -8.99 4.36
CA TYR A 68 10.90 -8.46 5.16
C TYR A 68 9.89 -7.68 4.31
N LEU A 69 10.35 -6.77 3.45
CA LEU A 69 9.49 -5.97 2.56
C LEU A 69 8.72 -6.83 1.53
N VAL A 70 9.34 -7.88 1.00
CA VAL A 70 8.70 -8.78 0.04
C VAL A 70 7.62 -9.64 0.71
N ILE A 71 7.90 -10.14 1.91
CA ILE A 71 6.99 -11.09 2.58
C ILE A 71 5.83 -10.36 3.26
N PHE A 72 6.11 -9.35 4.09
CA PHE A 72 5.11 -8.79 4.99
C PHE A 72 4.23 -7.71 4.33
N PRO A 73 4.75 -6.51 4.00
CA PRO A 73 3.92 -5.43 3.46
C PRO A 73 3.53 -5.64 2.01
N SER A 74 4.12 -6.63 1.32
CA SER A 74 3.77 -6.98 -0.06
C SER A 74 2.91 -8.24 -0.09
N TRP A 75 3.51 -9.43 -0.02
CA TRP A 75 2.78 -10.67 -0.29
C TRP A 75 1.65 -10.95 0.72
N LEU A 76 1.94 -10.93 2.02
CA LEU A 76 0.94 -11.17 3.07
C LEU A 76 -0.13 -10.08 3.09
N ALA A 77 0.26 -8.81 2.95
CA ALA A 77 -0.69 -7.70 2.91
C ALA A 77 -1.70 -7.85 1.77
N TYR A 78 -1.25 -8.14 0.54
CA TYR A 78 -2.16 -8.37 -0.58
C TYR A 78 -3.03 -9.62 -0.39
N LEU A 79 -2.50 -10.67 0.20
CA LEU A 79 -3.26 -11.89 0.50
C LEU A 79 -4.40 -11.59 1.49
N PHE A 80 -4.12 -10.90 2.59
CA PHE A 80 -5.13 -10.51 3.58
C PHE A 80 -6.10 -9.47 3.05
N TRP A 81 -5.62 -8.50 2.25
CA TRP A 81 -6.46 -7.52 1.58
C TRP A 81 -7.47 -8.20 0.65
N ASN A 82 -6.99 -9.08 -0.23
CA ASN A 82 -7.86 -9.80 -1.17
C ASN A 82 -8.89 -10.68 -0.44
N LYS A 83 -8.49 -11.35 0.64
CA LYS A 83 -9.43 -12.12 1.50
C LYS A 83 -10.44 -11.21 2.20
N GLY A 84 -10.00 -10.08 2.76
CA GLY A 84 -10.88 -9.11 3.42
C GLY A 84 -11.91 -8.54 2.46
N ILE A 85 -11.47 -8.08 1.28
CA ILE A 85 -12.34 -7.56 0.23
C ILE A 85 -13.36 -8.61 -0.24
N ALA A 86 -12.96 -9.88 -0.35
CA ALA A 86 -13.89 -10.96 -0.67
C ALA A 86 -14.95 -11.19 0.41
N ALA A 87 -14.62 -10.96 1.69
CA ALA A 87 -15.54 -11.16 2.82
C ALA A 87 -16.49 -9.98 3.07
N ILE A 88 -16.03 -8.73 2.97
CA ILE A 88 -16.81 -7.53 3.34
C ILE A 88 -17.19 -6.62 2.14
N GLY A 89 -16.67 -6.92 0.95
CA GLY A 89 -16.88 -6.15 -0.27
C GLY A 89 -15.96 -4.93 -0.38
N ALA A 90 -15.65 -4.54 -1.62
CA ALA A 90 -14.67 -3.48 -1.93
C ALA A 90 -15.00 -2.13 -1.27
N THR A 91 -16.27 -1.70 -1.30
CA THR A 91 -16.67 -0.40 -0.73
C THR A 91 -16.45 -0.30 0.77
N ARG A 92 -16.63 -1.40 1.53
CA ARG A 92 -16.38 -1.39 2.97
C ARG A 92 -14.89 -1.53 3.26
N GLY A 93 -14.17 -2.35 2.47
CA GLY A 93 -12.72 -2.51 2.60
C GLY A 93 -11.95 -1.21 2.38
N GLU A 94 -12.35 -0.39 1.41
CA GLU A 94 -11.76 0.93 1.15
C GLU A 94 -11.79 1.84 2.40
N ILE A 95 -12.83 1.80 3.23
CA ILE A 95 -12.91 2.59 4.47
C ILE A 95 -11.77 2.20 5.44
N TYR A 96 -11.38 0.92 5.48
CA TYR A 96 -10.30 0.45 6.35
C TYR A 96 -8.90 0.89 5.87
N THR A 97 -8.74 1.35 4.62
CA THR A 97 -7.46 1.90 4.16
C THR A 97 -7.05 3.15 4.94
N HIS A 98 -8.02 3.86 5.51
CA HIS A 98 -7.75 5.02 6.37
C HIS A 98 -7.07 4.65 7.70
N ILE A 99 -7.03 3.37 8.08
CA ILE A 99 -6.25 2.88 9.23
C ILE A 99 -4.75 2.85 8.90
N ILE A 100 -4.37 2.70 7.62
CA ILE A 100 -2.97 2.65 7.17
C ILE A 100 -2.17 3.85 7.69
N PRO A 101 -2.55 5.13 7.43
CA PRO A 101 -1.81 6.28 7.94
C PRO A 101 -1.76 6.34 9.48
N LEU A 102 -2.82 5.92 10.18
CA LEU A 102 -2.84 5.87 11.64
C LEU A 102 -1.81 4.87 12.17
N SER A 103 -1.80 3.65 11.61
CA SER A 103 -0.82 2.63 11.97
C SER A 103 0.62 3.07 11.63
N GLY A 104 0.82 3.71 10.48
CA GLY A 104 2.13 4.27 10.10
C GLY A 104 2.62 5.33 11.09
N GLY A 105 1.74 6.23 11.54
CA GLY A 105 2.07 7.22 12.57
C GLY A 105 2.47 6.58 13.91
N ILE A 106 1.70 5.60 14.38
CA ILE A 106 2.01 4.86 15.62
C ILE A 106 3.35 4.15 15.50
N LEU A 107 3.59 3.43 14.41
CA LEU A 107 4.85 2.72 14.17
C LEU A 107 6.03 3.68 14.09
N SER A 108 5.87 4.87 13.51
CA SER A 108 6.92 5.91 13.49
C SER A 108 7.28 6.39 14.89
N ILE A 109 6.30 6.58 15.78
CA ILE A 109 6.56 6.99 17.17
C ILE A 109 7.28 5.87 17.92
N VAL A 110 6.84 4.62 17.75
CA VAL A 110 7.37 3.47 18.51
C VAL A 110 8.78 3.08 18.02
N PHE A 111 8.98 2.94 16.70
CA PHE A 111 10.20 2.38 16.13
C PHE A 111 11.22 3.44 15.69
N LEU A 112 10.75 4.61 15.22
CA LEU A 112 11.63 5.71 14.81
C LEU A 112 11.79 6.76 15.91
N HIS A 113 11.19 6.54 17.09
CA HIS A 113 11.20 7.47 18.23
C HIS A 113 10.78 8.90 17.84
N THR A 114 9.87 9.01 16.86
CA THR A 114 9.38 10.31 16.40
C THR A 114 8.62 10.99 17.53
N GLN A 115 8.93 12.27 17.80
CA GLN A 115 8.24 12.97 18.88
C GLN A 115 6.76 13.21 18.55
N PRO A 116 5.83 12.83 19.45
CA PRO A 116 4.42 13.04 19.23
C PRO A 116 4.06 14.51 19.38
N HIS A 117 3.77 15.17 18.26
CA HIS A 117 3.22 16.51 18.23
C HIS A 117 1.68 16.52 18.14
N LEU A 118 1.09 17.67 18.45
CA LEU A 118 -0.36 17.90 18.42
C LEU A 118 -0.99 17.60 17.06
N TYR A 119 -0.26 17.82 15.96
CA TYR A 119 -0.75 17.51 14.61
C TYR A 119 -0.98 16.00 14.39
N HIS A 120 -0.22 15.10 15.04
CA HIS A 120 -0.50 13.66 14.97
C HIS A 120 -1.83 13.32 15.64
N LEU A 121 -2.14 13.96 16.77
CA LEU A 121 -3.40 13.77 17.48
C LEU A 121 -4.58 14.31 16.66
N LEU A 122 -4.47 15.54 16.15
CA LEU A 122 -5.51 16.16 15.32
C LEU A 122 -5.77 15.36 14.05
N SER A 123 -4.72 14.90 13.37
CA SER A 123 -4.85 14.07 12.17
C SER A 123 -5.54 12.74 12.47
N SER A 124 -5.18 12.09 13.57
CA SER A 124 -5.80 10.84 14.01
C SER A 124 -7.29 11.03 14.32
N LEU A 125 -7.64 12.12 15.02
CA LEU A 125 -9.03 12.45 15.36
C LEU A 125 -9.86 12.72 14.10
N LEU A 126 -9.32 13.48 13.15
CA LEU A 126 -9.96 13.77 11.85
C LEU A 126 -10.22 12.49 11.06
N ILE A 127 -9.24 11.58 10.98
CA ILE A 127 -9.38 10.29 10.31
C ILE A 127 -10.50 9.45 10.95
N LEU A 128 -10.47 9.29 12.28
CA LEU A 128 -11.47 8.50 13.01
C LEU A 128 -12.88 9.08 12.86
N THR A 129 -13.00 10.41 12.90
CA THR A 129 -14.28 11.10 12.70
C THR A 129 -14.81 10.88 11.29
N GLY A 130 -13.96 10.98 10.27
CA GLY A 130 -14.33 10.69 8.88
C GLY A 130 -14.81 9.25 8.68
N ILE A 131 -14.10 8.27 9.26
CA ILE A 131 -14.50 6.86 9.22
C ILE A 131 -15.88 6.66 9.88
N ALA A 132 -16.10 7.27 11.04
CA ALA A 132 -17.37 7.20 11.76
C ALA A 132 -18.52 7.75 10.91
N ILE A 133 -18.39 8.99 10.40
CA ILE A 133 -19.42 9.64 9.58
C ILE A 133 -19.77 8.77 8.36
N CYS A 134 -18.77 8.32 7.60
CA CYS A 134 -18.99 7.50 6.41
C CYS A 134 -19.61 6.12 6.71
N SER A 135 -19.26 5.54 7.86
CA SER A 135 -19.79 4.23 8.28
C SER A 135 -21.22 4.32 8.81
N PHE A 136 -21.56 5.41 9.51
CA PHE A 136 -22.91 5.62 10.06
C PHE A 136 -23.90 6.18 9.05
N ALA A 137 -23.46 7.01 8.08
CA ALA A 137 -24.34 7.59 7.06
C ALA A 137 -25.02 6.54 6.16
N LYS A 138 -24.33 5.42 5.86
CA LYS A 138 -24.94 4.30 5.12
C LYS A 138 -26.07 3.59 5.86
N LYS A 139 -26.10 3.67 7.20
CA LYS A 139 -27.17 3.06 8.01
C LYS A 139 -28.46 3.88 7.95
N ALA A 140 -28.37 5.19 7.73
CA ALA A 140 -29.52 6.09 7.61
C ALA A 140 -30.24 5.97 6.25
N ALA A 141 -29.49 5.80 5.15
CA ALA A 141 -30.07 5.65 3.80
C ALA A 141 -30.69 4.27 3.50
N ALA A 142 -30.42 3.25 4.34
CA ALA A 142 -31.01 1.92 4.20
C ALA A 142 -32.38 1.78 4.92
N TYR A 143 -32.85 2.85 5.58
CA TYR A 143 -34.12 2.90 6.33
C TYR A 143 -35.06 4.03 5.83
N SER A 144 -34.75 4.65 4.70
CA SER A 144 -35.58 5.66 4.02
C SER A 144 -36.22 5.11 2.76
#